data_AF-A0A372NQ64-F1
#
_entry.id   AF-A0A372NQ64-F1
#
_cell.length_a   1.000
_cell.length_b   1.000
_cell.length_c   1.000
_cell.angle_alpha   90.00
_cell.angle_beta   90.00
_cell.angle_gamma   90.00
#
_symmetry.space_group_name_H-M   'P 1'
#
loop_
_entity.id
_entity.type
_entity.pdbx_description
1 polymer ?
#
loop_
_entity_poly.entity_id
_entity_poly.type
_entity_poly.pdbx_seq_one_letter_code
_entity_poly.pdbx_strand_id
1 'polypeptide(L)' 'MTNLTACGYLKIVLEQEFPKVYYRFVSHGILHYELTNMQELCAPLLTGLDEDDRFLRCEIIGMIANYLQEE' A
#
# COMPACT_ATOMS: atom_id res chain seq x y z
N MET A 1 12.90 -3.21 -15.43
CA MET A 1 12.72 -3.07 -13.98
C MET A 1 12.39 -1.62 -13.72
N THR A 2 11.12 -1.33 -13.48
CA THR A 2 10.69 0.02 -13.11
C THR A 2 11.14 0.20 -11.67
N ASN A 3 12.01 1.16 -11.36
CA ASN A 3 12.36 1.44 -9.97
C ASN A 3 11.11 1.97 -9.26
N LEU A 4 10.39 1.07 -8.60
CA LEU A 4 9.20 1.40 -7.83
C LEU A 4 9.64 2.04 -6.51
N THR A 5 9.14 3.25 -6.27
CA THR A 5 9.23 3.85 -4.94
C THR A 5 8.30 3.10 -4.00
N ALA A 6 8.58 3.12 -2.69
CA ALA A 6 7.71 2.50 -1.69
C ALA A 6 6.24 2.95 -1.82
N CYS A 7 6.01 4.25 -2.02
CA CYS A 7 4.68 4.80 -2.31
C CYS A 7 4.07 4.25 -3.61
N GLY A 8 4.87 4.12 -4.67
CA GLY A 8 4.42 3.52 -5.93
C GLY A 8 4.02 2.05 -5.77
N TYR A 9 4.79 1.28 -5.00
CA TYR A 9 4.48 -0.11 -4.71
C TYR A 9 3.18 -0.25 -3.89
N LEU A 10 3.05 0.53 -2.82
CA LEU A 10 1.83 0.57 -2.01
C LEU A 10 0.60 0.97 -2.83
N LYS A 11 0.75 1.92 -3.75
CA LYS A 11 -0.33 2.29 -4.68
C LYS A 11 -0.77 1.10 -5.54
N ILE A 12 0.17 0.34 -6.10
CA ILE A 12 -0.12 -0.86 -6.91
C ILE A 12 -0.83 -1.91 -6.06
N VAL A 13 -0.32 -2.19 -4.86
CA VAL A 13 -0.95 -3.15 -3.94
C VAL A 13 -2.38 -2.71 -3.60
N LEU A 14 -2.57 -1.44 -3.26
CA LEU A 14 -3.88 -0.90 -2.93
C LEU A 14 -4.86 -0.97 -4.10
N GLU A 15 -4.41 -0.63 -5.31
CA GLU A 15 -5.21 -0.69 -6.54
C GLU A 15 -5.61 -2.13 -6.91
N GLN A 16 -4.72 -3.10 -6.74
CA GLN A 16 -4.93 -4.49 -7.13
C GLN A 16 -5.74 -5.28 -6.10
N GLU A 17 -5.41 -5.15 -4.81
CA GLU A 17 -5.96 -5.98 -3.75
C GLU A 17 -7.17 -5.33 -3.06
N PHE A 18 -7.26 -4.00 -3.08
CA PHE A 18 -8.35 -3.23 -2.44
C PHE A 18 -8.99 -2.20 -3.40
N PRO A 19 -9.42 -2.61 -4.62
CA PRO A 19 -9.81 -1.67 -5.67
C PRO A 19 -10.96 -0.73 -5.24
N LYS A 20 -11.94 -1.22 -4.48
CA LYS A 20 -13.06 -0.39 -4.00
C LYS A 20 -12.59 0.75 -3.09
N VAL A 21 -11.63 0.46 -2.21
CA VAL A 21 -11.05 1.44 -1.29
C VAL A 21 -10.18 2.43 -2.05
N TYR A 22 -9.35 1.92 -2.98
CA TYR A 22 -8.55 2.76 -3.86
C TYR A 22 -9.43 3.79 -4.61
N TYR A 23 -10.50 3.34 -5.26
CA TYR A 23 -11.42 4.24 -5.97
C TYR A 23 -12.13 5.22 -5.03
N ARG A 24 -12.49 4.78 -3.81
CA ARG A 24 -13.04 5.67 -2.76
C ARG A 24 -12.04 6.76 -2.40
N PHE A 25 -10.78 6.43 -2.15
CA PHE A 25 -9.77 7.43 -1.81
C PHE A 25 -9.46 8.39 -2.96
N VAL A 26 -9.46 7.90 -4.20
CA VAL A 26 -9.35 8.74 -5.40
C VAL A 26 -10.53 9.69 -5.49
N SER A 27 -11.76 9.20 -5.35
CA SER A 27 -12.97 10.04 -5.51
C SER A 27 -13.08 11.12 -4.44
N HIS A 28 -12.59 10.84 -3.23
CA HIS A 28 -12.55 11.82 -2.14
C HIS A 28 -11.32 12.74 -2.19
N GLY A 29 -10.37 12.50 -3.11
CA GLY A 29 -9.14 13.28 -3.21
C GLY A 29 -8.15 13.08 -2.06
N ILE A 30 -8.30 11.99 -1.29
CA ILE A 30 -7.48 11.72 -0.09
C ILE A 30 -6.39 10.66 -0.32
N LEU A 31 -6.33 10.04 -1.50
CA LEU A 31 -5.40 8.94 -1.81
C LEU A 31 -3.94 9.25 -1.42
N HIS A 32 -3.46 10.48 -1.63
CA HIS A 32 -2.10 10.82 -1.26
C HIS A 32 -1.85 10.73 0.26
N TYR A 33 -2.78 11.21 1.09
CA TYR A 33 -2.65 11.16 2.54
C TYR A 33 -2.68 9.71 3.04
N GLU A 34 -3.61 8.91 2.49
CA GLU A 34 -3.74 7.50 2.84
C GLU A 34 -2.49 6.69 2.45
N LEU A 35 -1.91 6.96 1.28
CA LEU A 35 -0.65 6.33 0.90
C LEU A 35 0.52 6.74 1.81
N THR A 36 0.53 7.96 2.33
CA THR A 36 1.54 8.39 3.32
C THR A 36 1.35 7.63 4.63
N ASN A 37 0.11 7.52 5.14
CA ASN A 37 -0.21 6.76 6.35
C ASN A 37 0.20 5.29 6.20
N MET A 38 -0.14 4.66 5.07
CA MET A 38 0.26 3.29 4.76
C MET A 38 1.78 3.14 4.64
N GLN A 39 2.48 4.14 4.11
CA GLN A 39 3.94 4.14 4.03
C GLN A 39 4.59 4.19 5.42
N GLU A 40 4.06 5.01 6.33
CA GLU A 40 4.54 5.06 7.71
C GLU A 40 4.28 3.74 8.44
N LEU A 41 3.09 3.16 8.26
CA LEU A 41 2.72 1.85 8.80
C LEU A 41 3.63 0.74 8.30
N CYS A 42 3.90 0.72 6.99
CA CYS A 42 4.69 -0.33 6.34
C CYS A 42 6.21 -0.04 6.33
N ALA A 43 6.68 1.06 6.93
CA ALA A 43 8.08 1.49 6.84
C ALA A 43 9.11 0.39 7.17
N PRO A 44 8.91 -0.47 8.19
CA PRO A 44 9.83 -1.58 8.48
C PRO A 44 9.93 -2.59 7.33
N LEU A 45 8.82 -2.87 6.65
CA LEU A 45 8.73 -3.83 5.54
C LEU A 45 9.26 -3.25 4.23
N LEU A 46 9.13 -1.93 4.05
CA LEU A 46 9.57 -1.24 2.84
C LEU A 46 11.09 -1.03 2.79
N THR A 47 11.80 -1.27 3.90
CA THR A 47 13.26 -1.21 3.95
C THR A 47 13.85 -2.42 3.25
N GLY A 48 14.45 -2.22 2.08
CA GLY A 48 14.96 -3.32 1.25
C GLY A 48 13.88 -4.02 0.44
N LEU A 49 12.81 -3.30 0.08
CA LEU A 49 11.70 -3.78 -0.75
C LEU A 49 12.18 -4.60 -1.95
N ASP A 50 11.79 -5.87 -1.96
CA ASP A 50 11.86 -6.76 -3.12
C ASP A 50 10.43 -7.00 -3.62
N GLU A 51 10.10 -6.44 -4.78
CA GLU A 51 8.75 -6.51 -5.34
C GLU A 51 8.33 -7.91 -5.78
N ASP A 52 9.30 -8.79 -6.01
CA ASP A 52 9.10 -10.19 -6.40
C ASP A 52 8.94 -11.12 -5.17
N ASP A 53 9.23 -10.62 -3.96
CA ASP A 53 9.00 -11.37 -2.73
C ASP A 53 7.51 -11.44 -2.38
N ARG A 54 6.92 -12.61 -2.65
CA ARG A 54 5.52 -12.90 -2.36
C ARG A 54 5.19 -12.87 -0.87
N PHE A 55 6.11 -13.21 0.02
CA PHE A 55 5.88 -13.16 1.46
C PHE A 55 5.79 -11.71 1.92
N LEU A 56 6.73 -10.87 1.48
CA LEU A 56 6.71 -9.43 1.74
C LEU A 56 5.40 -8.79 1.25
N ARG A 57 4.97 -9.14 0.02
CA ARG A 57 3.69 -8.66 -0.53
C ARG A 57 2.51 -9.05 0.35
N CYS A 58 2.44 -10.31 0.80
CA CYS A 58 1.37 -10.78 1.68
C CYS A 58 1.36 -10.05 3.03
N GLU A 59 2.52 -9.77 3.62
CA GLU A 59 2.61 -9.03 4.89
C GLU A 59 2.14 -7.58 4.73
N ILE A 60 2.53 -6.91 3.64
CA ILE A 60 2.05 -5.56 3.31
C ILE A 60 0.53 -5.55 3.11
N ILE A 61 -0.02 -6.53 2.39
CA ILE A 61 -1.48 -6.68 2.23
C ILE A 61 -2.16 -6.85 3.59
N GLY A 62 -1.60 -7.66 4.48
CA GLY A 62 -2.12 -7.85 5.84
C GLY A 62 -2.12 -6.56 6.66
N MET A 63 -1.02 -5.80 6.62
CA MET A 63 -0.94 -4.50 7.32
C MET A 63 -1.97 -3.50 6.79
N ILE A 64 -2.10 -3.38 5.47
CA ILE A 64 -3.11 -2.50 4.85
C ILE A 64 -4.52 -2.96 5.21
N ALA A 65 -4.80 -4.27 5.18
CA ALA A 65 -6.10 -4.80 5.55
C ALA A 65 -6.48 -4.44 6.99
N ASN A 66 -5.53 -4.52 7.93
CA ASN A 66 -5.75 -4.13 9.32
C ASN A 66 -6.01 -2.62 9.44
N TYR A 67 -5.20 -1.79 8.77
CA TYR A 67 -5.40 -0.34 8.73
C TYR A 67 -6.81 0.04 8.25
N LEU A 68 -7.28 -0.59 7.18
CA LEU A 68 -8.59 -0.31 6.59
C LEU A 68 -9.78 -0.83 7.42
N GLN A 69 -9.54 -1.67 8.43
CA GLN A 69 -10.58 -2.08 9.38
C GLN A 69 -10.75 -1.09 10.55
N GLU A 70 -9.71 -0.30 10.83
CA GLU A 70 -9.72 0.71 11.89
C GLU A 70 -10.31 2.06 11.43
N GLU A 71 -10.51 2.25 10.11
CA GLU A 71 -11.23 3.37 9.49
C GLU A 71 -12.75 3.20 9.39
#